data_AF-A0A3Q3C0F4-F1
#
_entry.id   AF-A0A3Q3C0F4-F1
#
_cell.length_a   1.000
_cell.length_b   1.000
_cell.length_c   1.000
_cell.angle_alpha   90.00
_cell.angle_beta   90.00
_cell.angle_gamma   90.00
#
_symmetry.space_group_name_H-M   'P 1'
#
loop_
_entity.id
_entity.type
_entity.pdbx_description
1 polymer ?
#
loop_
_entity_poly.entity_id
_entity_poly.type
_entity_poly.pdbx_seq_one_letter_code
_entity_poly.pdbx_strand_id
1 'polypeptide(L)'
;KCFYFQEDISTVMSWFSSPVYSRYWQHYRQAMAWHQRHRRAYRKALEAAYGPCCYQEEGPGDRPRYADWSNSEDEADDAEESSSESEIECDVSNMEISEELRQYFAQTERHREELKKQQQMEAEQQGSYVPADQDLHSFSLRSSVAPPLERPGERRTAEMKKLYGGDAAKIMAMEAAMQLNFERN
;
A
#
# COMPACT_ATOMS: atom_id res chain seq x y z
N LYS A 1 -42.43 -14.76 31.75
CA LYS A 1 -41.44 -15.81 32.09
C LYS A 1 -40.36 -15.79 31.02
N CYS A 2 -39.39 -14.88 31.14
CA CYS A 2 -38.27 -14.74 30.22
C CYS A 2 -37.01 -15.24 30.94
N PHE A 3 -36.94 -16.55 31.21
CA PHE A 3 -35.82 -17.16 31.94
C PHE A 3 -35.09 -18.25 31.13
N TYR A 4 -35.56 -18.57 29.92
CA TYR A 4 -34.98 -19.64 29.09
C TYR A 4 -33.91 -19.17 28.11
N PHE A 5 -33.65 -17.87 27.95
CA PHE A 5 -32.67 -17.36 26.99
C PHE A 5 -31.28 -17.09 27.59
N GLN A 6 -31.14 -17.14 28.92
CA GLN A 6 -29.89 -16.80 29.61
C GLN A 6 -28.93 -18.01 29.69
N GLU A 7 -29.46 -19.23 29.81
CA GLU A 7 -28.66 -20.45 30.00
C GLU A 7 -27.98 -20.93 28.70
N ASP A 8 -28.60 -20.70 27.55
CA ASP A 8 -28.02 -21.03 26.25
C ASP A 8 -26.77 -20.16 25.94
N ILE A 9 -26.79 -18.88 26.31
CA ILE A 9 -25.64 -17.98 26.10
C ILE A 9 -24.47 -18.40 27.00
N SER A 10 -24.73 -18.76 28.27
CA SER A 10 -23.70 -19.23 29.20
C SER A 10 -23.02 -20.51 28.72
N THR A 11 -23.81 -21.43 28.17
CA THR A 11 -23.32 -22.69 27.60
C THR A 11 -22.50 -22.46 26.33
N VAL A 12 -22.90 -21.52 25.48
CA VAL A 12 -22.17 -21.09 24.28
C VAL A 12 -20.94 -20.23 24.63
N MET A 13 -20.85 -19.61 25.81
CA MET A 13 -19.63 -18.91 26.24
C MET A 13 -18.62 -19.83 26.95
N SER A 14 -19.10 -20.95 27.50
CA SER A 14 -18.29 -21.92 28.23
C SER A 14 -17.34 -22.72 27.33
N TRP A 15 -17.76 -23.10 26.11
CA TRP A 15 -16.93 -23.97 25.26
C TRP A 15 -15.63 -23.30 24.78
N PHE A 16 -15.67 -22.01 24.39
CA PHE A 16 -14.47 -21.28 23.94
C PHE A 16 -13.59 -20.82 25.11
N SER A 17 -14.15 -20.74 26.33
CA SER A 17 -13.45 -20.41 27.57
C SER A 17 -12.78 -21.63 28.22
N SER A 18 -12.87 -22.80 27.59
CA SER A 18 -12.19 -24.01 28.03
C SER A 18 -10.66 -23.83 27.97
N PRO A 19 -9.90 -24.33 28.94
CA PRO A 19 -8.44 -24.20 28.98
C PRO A 19 -7.73 -24.82 27.78
N VAL A 20 -8.40 -25.71 27.03
CA VAL A 20 -7.88 -26.28 25.77
C VAL A 20 -7.60 -25.22 24.69
N TYR A 21 -8.32 -24.08 24.72
CA TYR A 21 -8.15 -22.96 23.79
C TYR A 21 -7.24 -21.84 24.32
N SER A 22 -6.63 -22.02 25.49
CA SER A 22 -5.74 -20.99 26.10
C SER A 22 -4.62 -20.53 25.16
N ARG A 23 -3.95 -21.48 24.48
CA ARG A 23 -2.91 -21.20 23.48
C ARG A 23 -3.44 -20.40 22.29
N TYR A 24 -4.62 -20.77 21.78
CA TYR A 24 -5.27 -20.06 20.68
C TYR A 24 -5.54 -18.60 21.07
N TRP A 25 -6.12 -18.38 22.25
CA TRP A 25 -6.41 -17.04 22.73
C TRP A 25 -5.16 -16.21 23.03
N GLN A 26 -4.08 -16.84 23.48
CA GLN A 26 -2.78 -16.17 23.66
C GLN A 26 -2.25 -15.64 22.32
N HIS A 27 -2.27 -16.46 21.27
CA HIS A 27 -1.85 -16.04 19.93
C HIS A 27 -2.80 -14.99 19.34
N TYR A 28 -4.12 -15.14 19.55
CA TYR A 28 -5.10 -14.13 19.15
C TYR A 28 -4.81 -12.77 19.81
N ARG A 29 -4.55 -12.74 21.12
CA ARG A 29 -4.18 -11.51 21.84
C ARG A 29 -2.88 -10.90 21.29
N GLN A 30 -1.87 -11.72 20.99
CA GLN A 30 -0.62 -11.25 20.36
C GLN A 30 -0.87 -10.64 18.98
N ALA A 31 -1.66 -11.30 18.12
CA ALA A 31 -2.02 -10.80 16.80
C ALA A 31 -2.83 -9.50 16.88
N MET A 32 -3.78 -9.41 17.81
CA MET A 32 -4.57 -8.21 18.06
C MET A 32 -3.71 -7.06 18.59
N ALA A 33 -2.76 -7.33 19.49
CA ALA A 33 -1.81 -6.32 19.97
C ALA A 33 -0.94 -5.78 18.83
N TRP A 34 -0.43 -6.65 17.95
CA TRP A 34 0.29 -6.24 16.75
C TRP A 34 -0.58 -5.36 15.84
N HIS A 35 -1.83 -5.80 15.56
CA HIS A 35 -2.75 -5.08 14.69
C HIS A 35 -3.09 -3.69 15.25
N GLN A 36 -3.31 -3.56 16.56
CA GLN A 36 -3.57 -2.27 17.21
C GLN A 36 -2.36 -1.35 17.11
N ARG A 37 -1.15 -1.85 17.39
CA ARG A 37 0.10 -1.07 17.25
C ARG A 37 0.30 -0.62 15.81
N HIS A 38 0.06 -1.50 14.84
CA HIS A 38 0.16 -1.19 13.43
C HIS A 38 -0.86 -0.12 13.01
N ARG A 39 -2.13 -0.25 13.41
CA ARG A 39 -3.17 0.77 13.15
C ARG A 39 -2.82 2.13 13.73
N ARG A 40 -2.30 2.16 14.96
CA ARG A 40 -1.85 3.41 15.62
C ARG A 40 -0.67 4.03 14.86
N ALA A 41 0.31 3.22 14.45
CA ALA A 41 1.45 3.67 13.68
C ALA A 41 1.04 4.21 12.29
N TYR A 42 0.16 3.48 11.59
CA TYR A 42 -0.39 3.90 10.30
C TYR A 42 -1.16 5.22 10.40
N ARG A 43 -2.02 5.37 11.41
CA ARG A 43 -2.72 6.64 11.68
C ARG A 43 -1.76 7.79 11.91
N LYS A 44 -0.76 7.61 12.78
CA LYS A 44 0.27 8.62 13.03
C LYS A 44 1.09 8.95 11.79
N ALA A 45 1.39 7.96 10.95
CA ALA A 45 2.10 8.16 9.69
C ALA A 45 1.26 8.97 8.70
N LEU A 46 -0.05 8.69 8.60
CA LEU A 46 -0.98 9.50 7.79
C LEU A 46 -1.07 10.93 8.31
N GLU A 47 -1.22 11.12 9.63
CA GLU A 47 -1.25 12.45 10.26
C GLU A 47 0.07 13.22 10.00
N ALA A 48 1.22 12.54 10.01
CA ALA A 48 2.51 13.16 9.71
C ALA A 48 2.71 13.48 8.21
N ALA A 49 2.19 12.64 7.32
CA ALA A 49 2.33 12.81 5.87
C ALA A 49 1.39 13.89 5.30
N TYR A 50 0.17 13.98 5.83
CA TYR A 50 -0.86 14.90 5.33
C TYR A 50 -1.11 16.12 6.25
N GLY A 51 -0.53 16.12 7.45
CA GLY A 51 -0.63 17.21 8.42
C GLY A 51 -2.04 17.37 9.03
N PRO A 52 -2.19 18.17 10.10
CA PRO A 52 -3.48 18.38 10.78
C PRO A 52 -4.59 19.02 9.92
N CYS A 53 -4.30 19.42 8.67
CA CYS A 53 -5.24 20.20 7.85
C CYS A 53 -6.20 19.37 6.99
N CYS A 54 -6.08 18.05 6.91
CA CYS A 54 -6.91 17.27 5.99
C CYS A 54 -8.25 16.75 6.57
N TYR A 55 -8.66 17.17 7.78
CA TYR A 55 -9.94 16.74 8.38
C TYR A 55 -10.73 17.86 9.07
N GLN A 56 -10.69 19.08 8.51
CA GLN A 56 -11.57 20.14 9.01
C GLN A 56 -12.10 21.02 7.88
N GLU A 57 -12.78 20.40 6.91
CA GLU A 57 -13.88 21.07 6.21
C GLU A 57 -15.05 20.11 6.11
N GLU A 58 -16.01 20.27 7.03
CA GLU A 58 -17.33 19.70 6.91
C GLU A 58 -18.08 20.41 5.77
N GLY A 59 -18.18 19.75 4.62
CA GLY A 59 -19.23 19.98 3.64
C GLY A 59 -20.36 18.97 3.87
N PRO A 60 -21.66 19.36 3.83
CA PRO A 60 -22.76 18.43 4.01
C PRO A 60 -23.00 17.67 2.71
N GLY A 61 -22.32 16.55 2.52
CA GLY A 61 -22.53 15.69 1.36
C GLY A 61 -21.52 14.54 1.35
N ASP A 62 -22.04 13.33 1.21
CA ASP A 62 -21.29 12.09 1.00
C ASP A 62 -20.52 11.52 2.19
N ARG A 63 -21.27 10.81 3.05
CA ARG A 63 -20.73 9.73 3.89
C ARG A 63 -20.03 8.69 3.01
N PRO A 64 -18.75 8.35 3.25
CA PRO A 64 -18.17 7.14 2.69
C PRO A 64 -18.86 5.93 3.33
N ARG A 65 -19.49 5.10 2.51
CA ARG A 65 -20.18 3.84 2.86
C ARG A 65 -19.24 2.74 3.38
N TYR A 66 -18.09 3.09 3.99
CA TYR A 66 -17.04 2.15 4.40
C TYR A 66 -16.53 2.37 5.84
N ALA A 67 -17.20 3.20 6.65
CA ALA A 67 -16.86 3.39 8.07
C ALA A 67 -17.46 2.32 9.02
N ASP A 68 -18.24 1.37 8.48
CA ASP A 68 -19.04 0.42 9.26
C ASP A 68 -18.24 -0.82 9.76
N TRP A 69 -16.96 -0.93 9.40
CA TRP A 69 -16.14 -2.11 9.73
C TRP A 69 -15.29 -1.95 11.00
N SER A 70 -15.46 -0.88 11.79
CA SER A 70 -14.61 -0.67 12.97
C SER A 70 -15.35 -0.13 14.18
N ASN A 71 -16.19 -0.96 14.81
CA ASN A 71 -16.45 -0.85 16.24
C ASN A 71 -17.01 -2.16 16.83
N SER A 72 -16.20 -2.91 17.57
CA SER A 72 -16.66 -3.64 18.75
C SER A 72 -15.48 -4.25 19.50
N GLU A 73 -15.47 -3.97 20.81
CA GLU A 73 -14.89 -4.77 21.89
C GLU A 73 -13.36 -4.70 22.07
N ASP A 74 -12.79 -4.55 23.26
CA ASP A 74 -13.17 -3.94 24.54
C ASP A 74 -11.86 -3.95 25.36
N GLU A 75 -11.76 -2.99 26.28
CA GLU A 75 -10.67 -2.83 27.26
C GLU A 75 -10.58 -4.03 28.23
N ALA A 76 -9.37 -4.47 28.60
CA ALA A 76 -8.95 -4.79 29.99
C ALA A 76 -7.70 -5.67 30.09
N ASP A 77 -6.84 -5.23 31.01
CA ASP A 77 -5.99 -5.94 31.97
C ASP A 77 -4.61 -6.54 31.62
N ASP A 78 -3.65 -5.96 32.35
CA ASP A 78 -2.32 -6.39 32.75
C ASP A 78 -2.26 -7.79 33.36
N ALA A 79 -1.20 -8.55 33.05
CA ALA A 79 -0.42 -9.34 34.00
C ALA A 79 0.74 -10.07 33.31
N GLU A 80 1.95 -9.69 33.69
CA GLU A 80 3.23 -10.38 33.51
C GLU A 80 3.20 -11.82 34.05
N GLU A 81 3.87 -12.77 33.36
CA GLU A 81 4.85 -13.72 33.94
C GLU A 81 5.20 -14.91 33.00
N SER A 82 6.51 -15.03 32.74
CA SER A 82 7.33 -16.25 32.65
C SER A 82 7.07 -17.27 31.51
N SER A 83 7.85 -17.12 30.42
CA SER A 83 7.99 -18.09 29.34
C SER A 83 9.05 -19.15 29.68
N SER A 84 8.64 -20.39 29.96
CA SER A 84 9.54 -21.52 30.14
C SER A 84 9.84 -22.18 28.78
N GLU A 85 11.03 -21.96 28.25
CA GLU A 85 11.58 -22.62 27.06
C GLU A 85 11.89 -24.09 27.40
N SER A 86 11.10 -25.02 26.88
CA SER A 86 11.48 -26.44 26.85
C SER A 86 12.03 -26.76 25.46
N GLU A 87 13.35 -26.95 25.41
CA GLU A 87 14.10 -27.41 24.24
C GLU A 87 13.74 -28.88 23.97
N ILE A 88 13.02 -29.13 22.88
CA ILE A 88 12.67 -30.48 22.43
C ILE A 88 13.80 -30.94 21.51
N GLU A 89 14.62 -31.86 22.01
CA GLU A 89 15.71 -32.50 21.24
C GLU A 89 15.10 -33.46 20.20
N CYS A 90 14.98 -33.00 18.96
CA CYS A 90 14.56 -33.83 17.84
C CYS A 90 15.74 -34.66 17.33
N ASP A 91 15.74 -35.96 17.61
CA ASP A 91 16.75 -36.90 17.09
C ASP A 91 16.57 -37.10 15.56
N VAL A 92 17.37 -36.37 14.78
CA VAL A 92 17.34 -36.39 13.30
C VAL A 92 18.05 -37.63 12.73
N SER A 93 18.78 -38.39 13.55
CA SER A 93 19.62 -39.50 13.07
C SER A 93 18.82 -40.70 12.53
N ASN A 94 17.54 -40.80 12.89
CA ASN A 94 16.67 -41.94 12.57
C ASN A 94 15.60 -41.65 11.49
N MET A 95 15.60 -40.47 10.86
CA MET A 95 14.68 -40.17 9.75
C MET A 95 15.29 -40.55 8.40
N GLU A 96 15.11 -41.81 8.00
CA GLU A 96 15.38 -42.23 6.63
C GLU A 96 14.34 -41.62 5.69
N ILE A 97 14.76 -40.63 4.89
CA ILE A 97 13.92 -40.01 3.88
C ILE A 97 13.77 -41.00 2.71
N SER A 98 12.53 -41.28 2.29
CA SER A 98 12.26 -42.14 1.14
C SER A 98 12.92 -41.59 -0.14
N GLU A 99 13.37 -42.48 -1.02
CA GLU A 99 14.01 -42.08 -2.29
C GLU A 99 13.10 -41.20 -3.15
N GLU A 100 11.79 -41.41 -3.09
CA GLU A 100 10.78 -40.59 -3.75
C GLU A 100 10.78 -39.15 -3.23
N LEU A 101 10.82 -38.97 -1.90
CA LEU A 101 10.84 -37.64 -1.29
C LEU A 101 12.17 -36.93 -1.58
N ARG A 102 13.28 -37.67 -1.68
CA ARG A 102 14.58 -37.14 -2.11
C ARG A 102 14.54 -36.61 -3.54
N GLN A 103 13.85 -37.30 -4.45
CA GLN A 103 13.63 -36.82 -5.82
C GLN A 103 12.70 -35.60 -5.86
N TYR A 104 11.67 -35.55 -5.02
CA TYR A 104 10.77 -34.40 -4.90
C TYR A 104 11.52 -33.14 -4.41
N PHE A 105 12.41 -33.27 -3.43
CA PHE A 105 13.26 -32.16 -3.02
C PHE A 105 14.18 -31.67 -4.16
N ALA A 106 14.76 -32.58 -4.94
CA ALA A 106 15.55 -32.22 -6.11
C ALA A 106 14.72 -31.55 -7.24
N GLN A 107 13.42 -31.84 -7.35
CA GLN A 107 12.51 -31.12 -8.25
C GLN A 107 12.13 -29.74 -7.68
N THR A 108 11.84 -29.67 -6.38
CA THR A 108 11.43 -28.43 -5.70
C THR A 108 12.57 -27.41 -5.72
N GLU A 109 13.81 -27.83 -5.51
CA GLU A 109 14.98 -26.97 -5.60
C GLU A 109 15.19 -26.45 -7.02
N ARG A 110 15.08 -27.31 -8.06
CA ARG A 110 15.15 -26.86 -9.45
C ARG A 110 14.10 -25.80 -9.78
N HIS A 111 12.87 -25.98 -9.31
CA HIS A 111 11.79 -25.00 -9.52
C HIS A 111 12.03 -23.68 -8.78
N ARG A 112 12.57 -23.73 -7.55
CA ARG A 112 12.97 -22.52 -6.80
C ARG A 112 14.10 -21.76 -7.50
N GLU A 113 15.11 -22.48 -7.99
CA GLU A 113 16.21 -21.88 -8.74
C GLU A 113 15.74 -21.25 -10.05
N GLU A 114 14.80 -21.89 -10.75
CA GLU A 114 14.20 -21.38 -11.98
C GLU A 114 13.38 -20.11 -11.75
N LEU A 115 12.51 -20.10 -10.74
CA LEU A 115 11.75 -18.90 -10.36
C LEU A 115 12.68 -17.75 -9.95
N LYS A 116 13.75 -18.04 -9.20
CA LYS A 116 14.73 -17.03 -8.80
C LYS A 116 15.48 -16.44 -9.99
N LYS A 117 15.83 -17.26 -11.00
CA LYS A 117 16.42 -16.79 -12.26
C LYS A 117 15.44 -15.95 -13.07
N GLN A 118 14.18 -16.36 -13.19
CA GLN A 118 13.15 -15.57 -13.88
C GLN A 118 12.96 -14.21 -13.22
N GLN A 119 12.89 -14.16 -11.89
CA GLN A 119 12.76 -12.91 -11.14
C GLN A 119 13.96 -11.97 -11.34
N GLN A 120 15.19 -12.51 -11.40
CA GLN A 120 16.37 -11.71 -11.71
C GLN A 120 16.32 -11.14 -13.13
N MET A 121 16.01 -11.97 -14.12
CA MET A 121 15.85 -11.54 -15.51
C MET A 121 14.74 -10.48 -15.66
N GLU A 122 13.63 -10.63 -14.93
CA GLU A 122 12.53 -9.68 -14.94
C GLU A 122 12.92 -8.37 -14.25
N ALA A 123 13.62 -8.41 -13.12
CA ALA A 123 14.12 -7.20 -12.44
C ALA A 123 15.14 -6.43 -13.29
N GLU A 124 16.03 -7.13 -13.99
CA GLU A 124 16.97 -6.54 -14.95
C GLU A 124 16.24 -5.90 -16.13
N GLN A 125 15.22 -6.56 -16.67
CA GLN A 125 14.35 -6.02 -17.72
C GLN A 125 13.53 -4.81 -17.23
N GLN A 126 12.99 -4.88 -16.02
CA GLN A 126 12.26 -3.80 -15.38
C GLN A 126 13.16 -2.57 -15.11
N GLY A 127 14.46 -2.75 -14.91
CA GLY A 127 15.41 -1.64 -14.81
C GLY A 127 15.52 -0.78 -16.08
N SER A 128 15.28 -1.37 -17.26
CA SER A 128 15.21 -0.64 -18.54
C SER A 128 13.80 -0.11 -18.85
N TYR A 129 12.78 -0.64 -18.18
CA TYR A 129 11.38 -0.30 -18.43
C TYR A 129 10.96 0.87 -17.55
N VAL A 130 10.66 2.01 -18.17
CA VAL A 130 10.06 3.17 -17.47
C VAL A 130 8.55 3.03 -17.59
N PRO A 131 7.81 2.80 -16.48
CA PRO A 131 6.35 2.72 -16.54
C PRO A 131 5.77 4.07 -16.97
N ALA A 132 5.06 4.11 -18.09
CA ALA A 132 4.50 5.32 -18.69
C ALA A 132 3.49 6.05 -17.78
N ASP A 133 2.92 5.33 -16.80
CA ASP A 133 1.86 5.84 -15.92
C ASP A 133 2.40 6.49 -14.63
N GLN A 134 3.72 6.55 -14.44
CA GLN A 134 4.32 7.15 -13.24
C GLN A 134 4.37 8.69 -13.25
N ASP A 135 3.89 9.34 -14.32
CA ASP A 135 4.08 10.79 -14.51
C ASP A 135 2.99 11.67 -13.87
N LEU A 136 1.97 11.09 -13.20
CA LEU A 136 0.83 11.89 -12.72
C LEU A 136 0.67 11.95 -11.19
N HIS A 137 1.41 11.16 -10.40
CA HIS A 137 1.20 11.12 -8.94
C HIS A 137 2.44 11.33 -8.06
N SER A 138 3.67 11.21 -8.58
CA SER A 138 4.89 11.45 -7.76
C SER A 138 5.28 12.93 -7.66
N PHE A 139 4.88 13.76 -8.63
CA PHE A 139 5.22 15.18 -8.67
C PHE A 139 4.17 16.11 -8.02
N SER A 140 3.01 15.59 -7.60
CA SER A 140 1.92 16.46 -7.12
C SER A 140 2.15 17.09 -5.74
N LEU A 141 3.22 16.72 -5.03
CA LEU A 141 3.62 17.37 -3.75
C LEU A 141 4.76 18.39 -3.90
N ARG A 142 5.26 18.61 -5.12
CA ARG A 142 6.05 19.81 -5.45
C ARG A 142 5.26 20.66 -6.44
N SER A 143 4.12 21.17 -5.98
CA SER A 143 3.53 22.36 -6.59
C SER A 143 4.53 23.50 -6.41
N SER A 144 5.39 23.69 -7.41
CA SER A 144 6.19 24.88 -7.58
C SER A 144 5.23 26.06 -7.70
N VAL A 145 5.03 26.80 -6.61
CA VAL A 145 4.35 28.10 -6.61
C VAL A 145 5.13 29.14 -7.45
N ALA A 146 6.35 28.81 -7.89
CA ALA A 146 7.09 29.66 -8.81
C ALA A 146 6.46 29.60 -10.23
N PRO A 147 6.10 30.75 -10.82
CA PRO A 147 5.69 30.78 -12.22
C PRO A 147 6.80 30.18 -13.10
N PRO A 148 6.45 29.53 -14.22
CA PRO A 148 7.44 28.94 -15.12
C PRO A 148 8.57 29.92 -15.42
N LEU A 149 9.80 29.52 -15.12
CA LEU A 149 11.00 30.34 -15.38
C LEU A 149 11.19 30.61 -16.87
N GLU A 150 10.66 29.73 -17.71
CA GLU A 150 10.70 29.83 -19.16
C GLU A 150 9.32 30.21 -19.67
N ARG A 151 9.18 31.39 -20.26
CA ARG A 151 7.94 31.80 -20.91
C ARG A 151 7.72 30.88 -22.11
N PRO A 152 6.60 30.13 -22.18
CA PRO A 152 6.38 29.11 -23.21
C PRO A 152 6.49 29.60 -24.66
N GLY A 153 6.35 30.91 -24.91
CA GLY A 153 6.52 31.52 -26.23
C GLY A 153 7.91 32.10 -26.52
N GLU A 154 8.79 32.26 -25.53
CA GLU A 154 10.02 33.05 -25.68
C GLU A 154 11.04 32.37 -26.60
N ARG A 155 11.24 31.06 -26.45
CA ARG A 155 12.07 30.26 -27.38
C ARG A 155 11.59 30.38 -28.82
N ARG A 156 10.28 30.21 -29.04
CA ARG A 156 9.67 30.26 -30.37
C ARG A 156 9.87 31.64 -31.01
N THR A 157 9.74 32.73 -30.24
CA THR A 157 9.99 34.07 -30.75
C THR A 157 11.47 34.32 -31.09
N ALA A 158 12.40 33.75 -30.32
CA ALA A 158 13.83 33.85 -30.60
C ALA A 158 14.24 33.07 -31.85
N GLU A 159 13.68 31.86 -32.02
CA GLU A 159 13.87 31.04 -33.22
C GLU A 159 13.26 31.72 -34.46
N MET A 160 12.05 32.28 -34.35
CA MET A 160 11.42 33.05 -35.42
C MET A 160 12.27 34.25 -35.84
N LYS A 161 12.84 34.99 -34.88
CA LYS A 161 13.78 36.09 -35.18
C LYS A 161 15.06 35.60 -35.85
N LYS A 162 15.57 34.41 -35.51
CA LYS A 162 16.76 33.82 -36.14
C LYS A 162 16.49 33.38 -37.58
N LEU A 163 15.32 32.79 -37.85
CA LEU A 163 14.96 32.26 -39.17
C LEU A 163 14.49 33.34 -40.15
N TYR A 164 13.65 34.27 -39.67
CA TYR A 164 12.94 35.23 -40.52
C TYR A 164 13.37 36.68 -40.30
N GLY A 165 14.30 36.95 -39.38
CA GLY A 165 14.85 38.29 -39.15
C GLY A 165 13.77 39.32 -38.84
N GLY A 166 13.75 40.42 -39.61
CA GLY A 166 12.78 41.51 -39.47
C GLY A 166 11.33 41.10 -39.78
N ASP A 167 11.14 40.07 -40.61
CA ASP A 167 9.82 39.59 -41.03
C ASP A 167 9.20 38.60 -40.04
N ALA A 168 9.91 38.25 -38.97
CA ALA A 168 9.43 37.30 -37.95
C ALA A 168 8.05 37.68 -37.39
N ALA A 169 7.81 38.97 -37.11
CA ALA A 169 6.52 39.44 -36.61
C ALA A 169 5.40 39.26 -37.63
N LYS A 170 5.69 39.47 -38.91
CA LYS A 170 4.73 39.31 -40.01
C LYS A 170 4.33 37.83 -40.18
N ILE A 171 5.31 36.93 -40.17
CA ILE A 171 5.05 35.48 -40.26
C ILE A 171 4.23 35.00 -39.06
N MET A 172 4.60 35.39 -37.84
CA MET A 172 3.84 35.02 -36.64
C MET A 172 2.41 35.56 -36.69
N ALA A 173 2.19 36.78 -37.18
CA ALA A 173 0.85 37.35 -37.32
C ALA A 173 0.01 36.59 -38.37
N MET A 174 0.61 36.21 -39.50
CA MET A 174 -0.06 35.40 -40.52
C MET A 174 -0.44 34.03 -39.98
N GLU A 175 0.46 33.35 -39.27
CA GLU A 175 0.21 32.06 -38.66
C GLU A 175 -0.91 32.12 -37.61
N ALA A 176 -0.88 33.14 -36.74
CA ALA A 176 -1.94 33.36 -35.76
C ALA A 176 -3.30 33.62 -36.41
N ALA A 177 -3.33 34.43 -37.49
CA ALA A 177 -4.56 34.66 -38.24
C ALA A 177 -5.09 33.38 -38.90
N MET A 178 -4.22 32.51 -39.41
CA MET A 178 -4.61 31.21 -39.94
C MET A 178 -5.16 30.30 -38.83
N GLN A 179 -4.52 30.27 -37.66
CA GLN A 179 -4.98 29.48 -36.52
C GLN A 179 -6.37 29.92 -36.03
N LEU A 180 -6.62 31.23 -35.94
CA LEU A 180 -7.94 31.77 -35.58
C LEU A 180 -9.03 31.37 -36.59
N ASN A 181 -8.69 31.23 -37.87
CA ASN A 181 -9.64 30.73 -38.87
C ASN A 181 -9.96 29.25 -38.67
N PHE A 182 -9.00 28.44 -38.19
CA PHE A 182 -9.25 27.05 -37.82
C PHE A 182 -10.08 26.94 -36.54
N GLU A 183 -9.78 27.75 -35.52
CA GLU A 183 -10.52 27.76 -34.24
C GLU A 183 -11.97 28.26 -34.37
N ARG A 184 -12.28 29.01 -35.43
CA ARG A 184 -13.61 29.54 -35.70
C ARG A 184 -14.60 28.48 -36.21
N ASN A 185 -14.12 27.36 -36.76
CA ASN A 185 -14.93 26.27 -37.31
C ASN A 185 -14.95 25.07 -36.36
#